data_AF-A0A2R6G2J5-F1
#
_entry.id   AF-A0A2R6G2J5-F1
#
_cell.length_a   1.000
_cell.length_b   1.000
_cell.length_c   1.000
_cell.angle_alpha   90.00
_cell.angle_beta   90.00
_cell.angle_gamma   90.00
#
_symmetry.space_group_name_H-M   'P 1'
#
loop_
_entity.id
_entity.type
_entity.pdbx_description
1 polymer ?
#
loop_
_entity_poly.entity_id
_entity_poly.type
_entity_poly.pdbx_seq_one_letter_code
_entity_poly.pdbx_strand_id
1 'polypeptide(L)'
;MFRDDRGQSIQIGAVLLFGALVIALAGYQAFVVPQQNERLEFSHSQTVQDELQDLRNAFVSATGDASPRSVSVTLGTRYPDRIFAVNPGPPSGSLRTAGTTDPGVAMRVGNARATGETGDFWDGTDRVYSTGSVVYRPNYNVYGGAPTTVYEHSALVNDFGSGTVPLAGQAFVEGKTVTLVALNGSLDTTRPGTASVDVRPVSASTRTVSVTNTSGATSSQSTSSRGRRRTRSSSS
;
A
#
# COMPACT_ATOMS: atom_id res chain seq x y z
N MET A 1 69.38 40.78 -11.32
CA MET A 1 68.21 40.01 -11.79
C MET A 1 67.78 39.10 -10.63
N PHE A 2 66.92 39.61 -9.74
CA PHE A 2 66.40 38.81 -8.62
C PHE A 2 65.17 38.06 -9.11
N ARG A 3 65.21 36.73 -9.09
CA ARG A 3 64.12 35.87 -9.54
C ARG A 3 62.96 35.93 -8.56
N ASP A 4 61.78 36.02 -9.14
CA ASP A 4 60.48 36.14 -8.48
C ASP A 4 59.99 34.77 -7.99
N ASP A 5 60.62 34.22 -6.96
CA ASP A 5 60.25 32.91 -6.38
C ASP A 5 59.07 32.99 -5.40
N ARG A 6 58.52 34.19 -5.16
CA ARG A 6 57.41 34.40 -4.22
C ARG A 6 56.04 34.07 -4.81
N GLY A 7 55.88 34.16 -6.14
CA GLY A 7 54.64 33.75 -6.82
C GLY A 7 54.42 32.23 -6.83
N GLN A 8 55.51 31.45 -6.79
CA GLN A 8 55.45 29.99 -6.93
C GLN A 8 54.87 29.28 -5.69
N SER A 9 55.16 29.76 -4.48
CA SER A 9 54.64 29.16 -3.24
C SER A 9 53.13 29.39 -3.07
N ILE A 10 52.64 30.57 -3.46
CA ILE A 10 51.20 30.88 -3.48
C ILE A 10 50.47 29.96 -4.46
N GLN A 11 51.05 29.74 -5.65
CA GLN A 11 50.47 28.87 -6.65
C GLN A 11 50.41 27.40 -6.20
N ILE A 12 51.48 26.89 -5.57
CA ILE A 12 51.52 25.55 -5.01
C ILE A 12 50.48 25.40 -3.89
N GLY A 13 50.35 26.40 -3.00
CA GLY A 13 49.33 26.41 -1.95
C GLY A 13 47.91 26.40 -2.51
N ALA A 14 47.63 27.18 -3.56
CA ALA A 14 46.33 27.22 -4.21
C ALA A 14 45.95 25.88 -4.87
N VAL A 15 46.89 25.22 -5.55
CA VAL A 15 46.66 23.90 -6.17
C VAL A 15 46.39 22.84 -5.10
N LEU A 16 47.13 22.84 -4.00
CA LEU A 16 46.91 21.90 -2.90
C LEU A 16 45.56 22.12 -2.21
N LEU A 17 45.17 23.37 -1.95
CA LEU A 17 43.86 23.70 -1.39
C LEU A 17 42.72 23.29 -2.33
N PHE A 18 42.87 23.55 -3.62
CA PHE A 18 41.89 23.13 -4.63
C PHE A 18 41.79 21.60 -4.70
N GLY A 19 42.92 20.89 -4.70
CA GLY A 19 42.95 19.44 -4.65
C GLY A 19 42.26 18.87 -3.41
N ALA A 20 42.53 19.44 -2.24
CA ALA A 20 41.85 19.07 -0.99
C ALA A 20 40.34 19.32 -1.06
N LEU A 21 39.91 20.44 -1.65
CA LEU A 21 38.50 20.76 -1.87
C LEU A 21 37.82 19.74 -2.79
N VAL A 22 38.45 19.37 -3.89
CA VAL A 22 37.91 18.37 -4.83
C VAL A 22 37.78 17.00 -4.15
N ILE A 23 38.77 16.59 -3.35
CA ILE A 23 38.71 15.34 -2.59
C ILE A 23 37.58 15.39 -1.56
N ALA A 24 37.44 16.51 -0.84
CA ALA A 24 36.34 16.69 0.12
C ALA A 24 34.97 16.63 -0.58
N LEU A 25 34.84 17.25 -1.76
CA LEU A 25 33.60 17.23 -2.54
C LEU A 25 33.28 15.83 -3.06
N ALA A 26 34.29 15.10 -3.56
CA ALA A 26 34.13 13.71 -3.98
C ALA A 26 33.68 12.83 -2.81
N GLY A 27 34.25 13.01 -1.62
CA GLY A 27 33.81 12.33 -0.40
C GLY A 27 32.36 12.67 -0.03
N TYR A 28 31.97 13.94 -0.14
CA TYR A 28 30.58 14.35 0.07
C TYR A 28 29.61 13.66 -0.90
N GLN A 29 29.94 13.58 -2.20
CA GLN A 29 29.13 12.84 -3.19
C GLN A 29 29.06 11.34 -2.89
N ALA A 30 30.19 10.73 -2.49
CA ALA A 30 30.28 9.29 -2.36
C ALA A 30 29.59 8.75 -1.11
N PHE A 31 29.57 9.52 -0.02
CA PHE A 31 29.11 9.04 1.28
C PHE A 31 27.91 9.81 1.84
N VAL A 32 27.92 11.14 1.73
CA VAL A 32 26.90 11.97 2.40
C VAL A 32 25.62 12.05 1.58
N VAL A 33 25.72 12.25 0.27
CA VAL A 33 24.54 12.34 -0.62
C VAL A 33 23.72 11.04 -0.62
N PRO A 34 24.30 9.83 -0.79
CA PRO A 34 23.54 8.59 -0.75
C PRO A 34 22.85 8.38 0.60
N GLN A 35 23.54 8.62 1.72
CA GLN A 35 22.96 8.49 3.06
C GLN A 35 21.77 9.43 3.28
N GLN A 36 21.85 10.68 2.78
CA GLN A 36 20.74 11.62 2.88
C GLN A 36 19.55 11.20 2.01
N ASN A 37 19.81 10.72 0.80
CA ASN A 37 18.78 10.25 -0.11
C ASN A 37 18.10 8.98 0.44
N GLU A 38 18.86 8.07 1.04
CA GLU A 38 18.34 6.85 1.66
C GLU A 38 17.42 7.16 2.84
N ARG A 39 17.80 8.11 3.71
CA ARG A 39 16.92 8.57 4.80
C ARG A 39 15.60 9.15 4.28
N LEU A 40 15.64 9.90 3.19
CA LEU A 40 14.46 10.48 2.57
C LEU A 40 13.55 9.39 1.98
N GLU A 41 14.12 8.40 1.28
CA GLU A 41 13.39 7.27 0.73
C GLU A 41 12.81 6.34 1.81
N PHE A 42 13.55 6.13 2.90
CA PHE A 42 13.06 5.41 4.08
C PHE A 42 11.90 6.13 4.75
N SER A 43 12.00 7.46 4.92
CA SER A 43 10.91 8.28 5.45
C SER A 43 9.68 8.21 4.54
N HIS A 44 9.86 8.31 3.22
CA HIS A 44 8.78 8.17 2.26
C HIS A 44 8.13 6.78 2.34
N SER A 45 8.92 5.72 2.52
CA SER A 45 8.38 4.37 2.72
C SER A 45 7.45 4.28 3.92
N GLN A 46 7.75 4.96 5.03
CA GLN A 46 6.86 4.99 6.19
C GLN A 46 5.58 5.78 5.89
N THR A 47 5.71 6.95 5.25
CA THR A 47 4.55 7.76 4.85
C THR A 47 3.57 6.97 3.97
N VAL A 48 4.06 6.24 2.97
CA VAL A 48 3.18 5.43 2.11
C VAL A 48 2.53 4.29 2.86
N GLN A 49 3.22 3.69 3.83
CA GLN A 49 2.65 2.65 4.66
C GLN A 49 1.47 3.16 5.51
N ASP A 50 1.59 4.37 6.06
CA ASP A 50 0.50 5.05 6.76
C ASP A 50 -0.67 5.39 5.81
N GLU A 51 -0.39 5.96 4.64
CA GLU A 51 -1.41 6.27 3.62
C GLU A 51 -2.14 5.01 3.10
N LEU A 52 -1.44 3.88 2.99
CA LEU A 52 -2.05 2.60 2.62
C LEU A 52 -2.90 2.03 3.76
N GLN A 53 -2.55 2.31 5.01
CA GLN A 53 -3.40 2.00 6.16
C GLN A 53 -4.70 2.82 6.12
N ASP A 54 -4.62 4.10 5.73
CA ASP A 54 -5.80 4.93 5.51
C ASP A 54 -6.66 4.43 4.33
N LEU A 55 -6.03 4.01 3.22
CA LEU A 55 -6.72 3.41 2.09
C LEU A 55 -7.45 2.13 2.51
N ARG A 56 -6.81 1.29 3.31
CA ARG A 56 -7.44 0.12 3.94
C ARG A 56 -8.65 0.53 4.77
N ASN A 57 -8.51 1.54 5.63
CA ASN A 57 -9.62 1.99 6.49
C ASN A 57 -10.80 2.49 5.65
N ALA A 58 -10.53 3.12 4.50
CA ALA A 58 -11.55 3.50 3.53
C ALA A 58 -12.26 2.29 2.90
N PHE A 59 -11.53 1.23 2.52
CA PHE A 59 -12.14 -0.02 2.02
C PHE A 59 -13.05 -0.67 3.05
N VAL A 60 -12.60 -0.78 4.31
CA VAL A 60 -13.38 -1.41 5.39
C VAL A 60 -14.64 -0.60 5.71
N SER A 61 -14.50 0.72 5.82
CA SER A 61 -15.63 1.62 6.13
C SER A 61 -16.66 1.72 5.00
N ALA A 62 -16.25 1.56 3.74
CA ALA A 62 -17.15 1.62 2.58
C ALA A 62 -18.24 0.53 2.62
N THR A 63 -18.07 -0.55 3.39
CA THR A 63 -19.08 -1.61 3.52
C THR A 63 -20.37 -1.15 4.24
N GLY A 64 -20.32 -0.05 5.01
CA GLY A 64 -21.47 0.50 5.75
C GLY A 64 -21.93 1.88 5.31
N ASP A 65 -21.09 2.63 4.60
CA ASP A 65 -21.40 3.98 4.09
C ASP A 65 -21.61 3.97 2.57
N ALA A 66 -22.67 4.62 2.09
CA ALA A 66 -22.95 4.74 0.65
C ALA A 66 -22.07 5.78 -0.07
N SER A 67 -21.27 6.56 0.67
CA SER A 67 -20.51 7.69 0.14
C SER A 67 -19.15 7.25 -0.41
N PRO A 68 -18.80 7.62 -1.65
CA PRO A 68 -17.44 7.47 -2.18
C PRO A 68 -16.41 8.17 -1.28
N ARG A 69 -15.23 7.59 -1.15
CA ARG A 69 -14.08 8.18 -0.45
C ARG A 69 -12.87 8.23 -1.38
N SER A 70 -12.12 9.32 -1.33
CA SER A 70 -10.88 9.45 -2.09
C SER A 70 -9.71 9.47 -1.11
N VAL A 71 -8.71 8.62 -1.34
CA VAL A 71 -7.50 8.55 -0.53
C VAL A 71 -6.31 8.86 -1.41
N SER A 72 -5.44 9.75 -0.94
CA SER A 72 -4.20 10.10 -1.65
C SER A 72 -3.08 9.19 -1.18
N VAL A 73 -2.30 8.66 -2.12
CA VAL A 73 -1.13 7.84 -1.86
C VAL A 73 0.05 8.44 -2.64
N THR A 74 1.11 8.76 -1.92
CA THR A 74 2.33 9.39 -2.42
C THR A 74 3.23 8.32 -3.02
N LEU A 75 3.12 8.05 -4.32
CA LEU A 75 3.80 6.91 -4.94
C LEU A 75 5.32 7.12 -5.11
N GLY A 76 5.78 8.36 -5.11
CA GLY A 76 7.18 8.69 -5.24
C GLY A 76 7.51 10.03 -4.63
N THR A 77 8.81 10.30 -4.50
CA THR A 77 9.34 11.47 -3.80
C THR A 77 10.43 12.17 -4.62
N ARG A 78 10.86 13.34 -4.15
CA ARG A 78 11.88 14.17 -4.80
C ARG A 78 13.00 14.45 -3.83
N TYR A 79 14.22 14.38 -4.33
CA TYR A 79 15.38 14.84 -3.57
C TYR A 79 15.41 16.37 -3.52
N PRO A 80 15.92 16.94 -2.41
CA PRO A 80 16.13 18.37 -2.32
C PRO A 80 17.18 18.84 -3.32
N ASP A 81 17.05 20.07 -3.80
CA ASP A 81 18.04 20.70 -4.66
C ASP A 81 19.39 20.85 -3.95
N ARG A 82 20.48 20.70 -4.70
CA ARG A 82 21.84 20.75 -4.17
C ARG A 82 22.71 21.67 -5.03
N ILE A 83 23.49 22.53 -4.37
CA ILE A 83 24.34 23.53 -5.04
C ILE A 83 25.63 22.89 -5.57
N PHE A 84 26.25 21.99 -4.79
CA PHE A 84 27.55 21.38 -5.11
C PHE A 84 27.45 19.88 -5.39
N ALA A 85 26.25 19.33 -5.58
CA ALA A 85 26.04 17.90 -5.69
C ALA A 85 24.98 17.53 -6.70
N VAL A 86 25.04 16.29 -7.17
CA VAL A 86 24.12 15.75 -8.17
C VAL A 86 23.27 14.67 -7.53
N ASN A 87 21.95 14.77 -7.73
CA ASN A 87 21.01 13.73 -7.34
C ASN A 87 20.73 12.79 -8.51
N PRO A 88 20.40 11.51 -8.26
CA PRO A 88 19.77 10.68 -9.27
C PRO A 88 18.37 11.22 -9.62
N GLY A 89 17.76 10.65 -10.67
CA GLY A 89 16.37 10.96 -11.02
C GLY A 89 15.41 10.71 -9.85
N PRO A 90 14.26 11.40 -9.77
CA PRO A 90 13.35 11.25 -8.64
C PRO A 90 12.84 9.80 -8.56
N PRO A 91 12.86 9.17 -7.37
CA PRO A 91 12.29 7.86 -7.20
C PRO A 91 10.79 7.87 -7.48
N SER A 92 10.29 6.75 -7.98
CA SER A 92 8.88 6.54 -8.31
C SER A 92 8.35 5.31 -7.59
N GLY A 93 7.07 5.05 -7.74
CA GLY A 93 6.45 3.82 -7.26
C GLY A 93 5.21 3.51 -8.07
N SER A 94 4.83 2.23 -8.03
CA SER A 94 3.64 1.71 -8.71
C SER A 94 2.59 1.29 -7.70
N LEU A 95 1.34 1.68 -7.93
CA LEU A 95 0.18 1.20 -7.20
C LEU A 95 -0.76 0.52 -8.19
N ARG A 96 -1.08 -0.75 -7.95
CA ARG A 96 -1.92 -1.54 -8.85
C ARG A 96 -2.84 -2.49 -8.12
N THR A 97 -3.94 -2.87 -8.75
CA THR A 97 -4.74 -4.03 -8.35
C THR A 97 -4.19 -5.29 -9.01
N ALA A 98 -4.14 -6.40 -8.27
CA ALA A 98 -3.78 -7.71 -8.79
C ALA A 98 -4.87 -8.72 -8.48
N GLY A 99 -5.23 -9.58 -9.44
CA GLY A 99 -6.23 -10.64 -9.27
C GLY A 99 -7.70 -10.19 -9.36
N THR A 100 -8.01 -8.91 -9.20
CA THR A 100 -9.39 -8.38 -9.20
C THR A 100 -10.18 -8.64 -10.49
N THR A 101 -9.49 -8.88 -11.60
CA THR A 101 -10.08 -9.22 -12.91
C THR A 101 -9.86 -10.69 -13.30
N ASP A 102 -9.15 -11.46 -12.47
CA ASP A 102 -8.85 -12.87 -12.70
C ASP A 102 -9.93 -13.76 -12.05
N PRO A 103 -10.70 -14.55 -12.83
CA PRO A 103 -11.69 -15.45 -12.26
C PRO A 103 -11.09 -16.56 -11.39
N GLY A 104 -9.80 -16.84 -11.50
CA GLY A 104 -9.06 -17.77 -10.64
C GLY A 104 -8.71 -17.21 -9.26
N VAL A 105 -8.79 -15.89 -9.06
CA VAL A 105 -8.55 -15.24 -7.76
C VAL A 105 -9.89 -14.92 -7.09
N ALA A 106 -10.21 -15.69 -6.06
CA ALA A 106 -11.45 -15.53 -5.33
C ALA A 106 -11.30 -15.85 -3.84
N MET A 107 -12.08 -15.14 -3.03
CA MET A 107 -12.27 -15.46 -1.62
C MET A 107 -13.36 -16.52 -1.49
N ARG A 108 -13.08 -17.59 -0.75
CA ARG A 108 -14.03 -18.65 -0.46
C ARG A 108 -14.38 -18.68 1.03
N VAL A 109 -15.66 -18.56 1.34
CA VAL A 109 -16.21 -18.74 2.69
C VAL A 109 -16.94 -20.08 2.71
N GLY A 110 -16.34 -21.08 3.35
CA GLY A 110 -16.90 -22.43 3.48
C GLY A 110 -17.32 -22.74 4.91
N ASN A 111 -18.18 -23.75 5.08
CA ASN A 111 -18.65 -24.24 6.39
C ASN A 111 -19.36 -23.21 7.29
N ALA A 112 -19.73 -22.05 6.75
CA ALA A 112 -20.45 -21.02 7.48
C ALA A 112 -21.95 -21.36 7.55
N ARG A 113 -22.48 -21.45 8.77
CA ARG A 113 -23.90 -21.75 9.05
C ARG A 113 -24.52 -20.67 9.92
N ALA A 114 -25.72 -20.25 9.57
CA ALA A 114 -26.52 -19.30 10.35
C ALA A 114 -27.88 -19.89 10.73
N THR A 115 -28.47 -19.36 11.80
CA THR A 115 -29.83 -19.70 12.22
C THR A 115 -30.81 -18.57 11.83
N GLY A 116 -32.11 -18.90 11.71
CA GLY A 116 -33.16 -17.93 11.31
C GLY A 116 -33.20 -17.68 9.80
N GLU A 117 -33.78 -16.55 9.37
CA GLU A 117 -33.94 -16.22 7.93
C GLU A 117 -32.62 -16.20 7.13
N THR A 118 -31.50 -15.99 7.82
CA THR A 118 -30.19 -15.94 7.19
C THR A 118 -29.60 -17.35 6.95
N GLY A 119 -30.17 -18.39 7.56
CA GLY A 119 -29.77 -19.79 7.37
C GLY A 119 -29.99 -20.30 5.94
N ASP A 120 -30.94 -19.71 5.20
CA ASP A 120 -31.13 -20.01 3.77
C ASP A 120 -29.92 -19.56 2.92
N PHE A 121 -29.20 -18.54 3.39
CA PHE A 121 -28.02 -18.03 2.71
C PHE A 121 -26.72 -18.66 3.25
N TRP A 122 -26.63 -18.89 4.55
CA TRP A 122 -25.52 -19.59 5.20
C TRP A 122 -25.97 -20.96 5.69
N ASP A 123 -26.07 -21.91 4.77
CA ASP A 123 -26.48 -23.30 4.98
C ASP A 123 -25.28 -24.28 5.11
N GLY A 124 -24.07 -23.75 5.00
CA GLY A 124 -22.82 -24.51 4.96
C GLY A 124 -22.27 -24.74 3.55
N THR A 125 -23.01 -24.37 2.50
CA THR A 125 -22.52 -24.36 1.12
C THR A 125 -21.46 -23.28 0.95
N ASP A 126 -20.41 -23.60 0.20
CA ASP A 126 -19.34 -22.64 -0.05
C ASP A 126 -19.83 -21.44 -0.86
N ARG A 127 -19.44 -20.25 -0.40
CA ARG A 127 -19.66 -18.99 -1.10
C ARG A 127 -18.34 -18.50 -1.65
N VAL A 128 -18.31 -18.18 -2.94
CA VAL A 128 -17.11 -17.72 -3.65
C VAL A 128 -17.35 -16.30 -4.15
N TYR A 129 -16.41 -15.41 -3.86
CA TYR A 129 -16.46 -14.00 -4.23
C TYR A 129 -15.18 -13.64 -4.97
N SER A 130 -15.27 -13.19 -6.22
CA SER A 130 -14.13 -12.62 -6.95
C SER A 130 -13.55 -11.43 -6.19
N THR A 131 -12.24 -11.38 -6.10
CA THR A 131 -11.52 -10.36 -5.32
C THR A 131 -10.09 -10.23 -5.83
N GLY A 132 -9.30 -9.38 -5.21
CA GLY A 132 -7.86 -9.34 -5.43
C GLY A 132 -7.17 -8.55 -4.34
N SER A 133 -5.95 -8.11 -4.64
CA SER A 133 -5.12 -7.32 -3.77
C SER A 133 -4.83 -5.94 -4.37
N VAL A 134 -4.52 -4.97 -3.52
CA VAL A 134 -3.86 -3.73 -3.93
C VAL A 134 -2.38 -3.85 -3.58
N VAL A 135 -1.50 -3.61 -4.53
CA VAL A 135 -0.06 -3.80 -4.41
C VAL A 135 0.64 -2.48 -4.68
N TYR A 136 1.39 -2.00 -3.68
CA TYR A 136 2.33 -0.90 -3.81
C TYR A 136 3.75 -1.45 -3.89
N ARG A 137 4.49 -1.01 -4.91
CA ARG A 137 5.91 -1.33 -5.08
C ARG A 137 6.71 -0.06 -5.33
N PRO A 138 7.64 0.32 -4.44
CA PRO A 138 8.52 1.45 -4.67
C PRO A 138 9.63 1.11 -5.68
N ASN A 139 10.13 2.13 -6.36
CA ASN A 139 11.30 2.11 -7.22
C ASN A 139 12.28 3.20 -6.74
N TYR A 140 12.86 2.92 -5.56
CA TYR A 140 13.86 3.77 -4.90
C TYR A 140 15.23 3.60 -5.54
N ASN A 141 16.06 4.64 -5.49
CA ASN A 141 17.40 4.60 -6.08
C ASN A 141 18.46 4.08 -5.10
N VAL A 142 18.30 4.31 -3.79
CA VAL A 142 19.34 4.00 -2.80
C VAL A 142 18.82 3.15 -1.63
N TYR A 143 17.55 3.29 -1.25
CA TYR A 143 16.94 2.48 -0.21
C TYR A 143 16.49 1.12 -0.76
N GLY A 144 17.41 0.15 -0.74
CA GLY A 144 17.17 -1.21 -1.25
C GLY A 144 16.32 -2.10 -0.32
N GLY A 145 16.10 -1.70 0.93
CA GLY A 145 15.36 -2.49 1.93
C GLY A 145 13.85 -2.31 1.91
N ALA A 146 13.30 -1.61 0.91
CA ALA A 146 11.87 -1.30 0.89
C ALA A 146 11.00 -2.54 0.56
N PRO A 147 9.96 -2.80 1.36
CA PRO A 147 9.04 -3.90 1.07
C PRO A 147 8.09 -3.56 -0.09
N THR A 148 7.51 -4.59 -0.68
CA THR A 148 6.26 -4.48 -1.43
C THR A 148 5.11 -4.51 -0.43
N THR A 149 4.29 -3.46 -0.39
CA THR A 149 3.16 -3.40 0.55
C THR A 149 1.90 -3.92 -0.16
N VAL A 150 1.25 -4.92 0.43
CA VAL A 150 0.11 -5.62 -0.15
C VAL A 150 -1.09 -5.50 0.80
N TYR A 151 -2.21 -4.99 0.27
CA TYR A 151 -3.51 -5.08 0.91
C TYR A 151 -4.32 -6.21 0.29
N GLU A 152 -4.82 -7.12 1.11
CA GLU A 152 -5.67 -8.24 0.66
C GLU A 152 -6.71 -8.59 1.73
N HIS A 153 -8.00 -8.64 1.34
CA HIS A 153 -9.19 -9.00 2.14
C HIS A 153 -9.53 -8.13 3.37
N SER A 154 -8.53 -7.72 4.14
CA SER A 154 -8.56 -6.82 5.30
C SER A 154 -7.17 -6.68 5.94
N ALA A 155 -6.17 -7.43 5.48
CA ALA A 155 -4.80 -7.38 5.96
C ALA A 155 -3.97 -6.43 5.09
N LEU A 156 -3.10 -5.67 5.75
CA LEU A 156 -2.04 -4.89 5.10
C LEU A 156 -0.71 -5.45 5.57
N VAL A 157 0.11 -5.89 4.62
CA VAL A 157 1.37 -6.59 4.90
C VAL A 157 2.51 -6.01 4.09
N ASN A 158 3.71 -6.04 4.65
CA ASN A 158 4.97 -5.77 3.99
C ASN A 158 5.60 -7.09 3.58
N ASP A 159 5.77 -7.29 2.28
CA ASP A 159 6.48 -8.42 1.70
C ASP A 159 7.90 -8.01 1.33
N PHE A 160 8.88 -8.67 1.94
CA PHE A 160 10.31 -8.48 1.69
C PHE A 160 10.89 -9.57 0.76
N GLY A 161 10.08 -10.49 0.26
CA GLY A 161 10.50 -11.67 -0.51
C GLY A 161 11.09 -12.79 0.36
N SER A 162 11.80 -12.46 1.45
CA SER A 162 12.26 -13.42 2.46
C SER A 162 11.19 -13.76 3.51
N GLY A 163 10.12 -12.97 3.57
CA GLY A 163 9.06 -13.10 4.55
C GLY A 163 8.11 -11.91 4.54
N THR A 164 7.00 -12.07 5.25
CA THR A 164 5.90 -11.11 5.27
C THR A 164 5.65 -10.62 6.70
N VAL A 165 5.54 -9.31 6.87
CA VAL A 165 5.31 -8.67 8.18
C VAL A 165 4.02 -7.84 8.12
N PRO A 166 3.04 -8.08 9.00
CA PRO A 166 1.82 -7.25 9.05
C PRO A 166 2.13 -5.85 9.60
N LEU A 167 1.55 -4.79 9.02
CA LEU A 167 1.82 -3.41 9.44
C LEU A 167 1.09 -3.02 10.73
N ALA A 168 -0.20 -3.33 10.85
CA ALA A 168 -0.96 -3.23 12.10
C ALA A 168 -2.41 -3.74 11.92
N GLY A 169 -2.99 -4.22 13.03
CA GLY A 169 -4.42 -4.41 13.23
C GLY A 169 -5.13 -5.22 12.16
N GLN A 170 -4.93 -6.53 12.11
CA GLN A 170 -5.84 -7.42 11.39
C GLN A 170 -7.25 -7.23 11.99
N ALA A 171 -8.08 -6.41 11.36
CA ALA A 171 -9.53 -6.34 11.61
C ALA A 171 -10.24 -7.60 11.11
N PHE A 172 -9.49 -8.71 11.02
CA PHE A 172 -9.97 -10.00 10.65
C PHE A 172 -10.90 -10.54 11.74
N VAL A 173 -10.65 -10.20 13.01
CA VAL A 173 -11.48 -10.60 14.15
C VAL A 173 -11.54 -9.49 15.19
N GLU A 174 -12.68 -8.80 15.30
CA GLU A 174 -12.96 -7.97 16.48
C GLU A 174 -13.85 -8.76 17.44
N GLY A 175 -13.20 -9.41 18.40
CA GLY A 175 -13.81 -10.34 19.34
C GLY A 175 -14.44 -11.55 18.65
N LYS A 176 -15.66 -11.38 18.19
CA LYS A 176 -16.49 -12.38 17.54
C LYS A 176 -16.83 -12.01 16.11
N THR A 177 -16.50 -10.81 15.65
CA THR A 177 -16.88 -10.27 14.35
C THR A 177 -15.77 -10.46 13.31
N VAL A 178 -16.06 -11.17 12.23
CA VAL A 178 -15.17 -11.28 11.07
C VAL A 178 -15.66 -10.37 9.94
N THR A 179 -14.82 -9.43 9.51
CA THR A 179 -15.10 -8.51 8.40
C THR A 179 -14.23 -8.87 7.20
N LEU A 180 -14.90 -9.22 6.10
CA LEU A 180 -14.26 -9.57 4.83
C LEU A 180 -14.68 -8.59 3.75
N VAL A 181 -13.70 -7.95 3.11
CA VAL A 181 -13.93 -7.01 2.01
C VAL A 181 -13.40 -7.64 0.72
N ALA A 182 -14.29 -7.79 -0.26
CA ALA A 182 -13.90 -8.18 -1.62
C ALA A 182 -13.63 -6.94 -2.46
N LEU A 183 -12.50 -6.93 -3.16
CA LEU A 183 -12.11 -5.82 -4.03
C LEU A 183 -12.52 -6.09 -5.48
N ASN A 184 -13.07 -5.07 -6.14
CA ASN A 184 -13.34 -5.10 -7.57
C ASN A 184 -12.90 -3.78 -8.18
N GLY A 185 -12.09 -3.84 -9.23
CA GLY A 185 -11.58 -2.68 -9.95
C GLY A 185 -10.27 -2.96 -10.65
N SER A 186 -9.86 -2.04 -11.50
CA SER A 186 -8.57 -2.06 -12.19
C SER A 186 -7.84 -0.74 -11.93
N LEU A 187 -6.80 -0.79 -11.12
CA LEU A 187 -5.86 0.30 -10.90
C LEU A 187 -4.50 -0.14 -11.44
N ASP A 188 -3.86 0.72 -12.22
CA ASP A 188 -2.45 0.59 -12.58
C ASP A 188 -1.91 2.01 -12.78
N THR A 189 -1.06 2.45 -11.86
CA THR A 189 -0.46 3.78 -11.91
C THR A 189 0.97 3.73 -11.41
N THR A 190 1.86 4.41 -12.13
CA THR A 190 3.27 4.57 -11.75
C THR A 190 3.65 6.04 -11.88
N ARG A 191 4.06 6.69 -10.79
CA ARG A 191 4.35 8.13 -10.78
C ARG A 191 5.43 8.50 -9.76
N PRO A 192 6.27 9.51 -10.03
CA PRO A 192 7.18 10.12 -9.05
C PRO A 192 6.46 11.21 -8.23
N GLY A 193 5.34 10.84 -7.57
CA GLY A 193 4.47 11.75 -6.84
C GLY A 193 3.15 11.10 -6.44
N THR A 194 2.14 11.90 -6.10
CA THR A 194 0.88 11.41 -5.53
C THR A 194 -0.11 10.91 -6.58
N ALA A 195 -0.84 9.86 -6.24
CA ALA A 195 -2.02 9.37 -6.94
C ALA A 195 -3.22 9.36 -5.98
N SER A 196 -4.39 9.70 -6.49
CA SER A 196 -5.65 9.60 -5.75
C SER A 196 -6.35 8.30 -6.14
N VAL A 197 -6.86 7.58 -5.14
CA VAL A 197 -7.59 6.33 -5.28
C VAL A 197 -9.01 6.55 -4.79
N ASP A 198 -9.97 6.39 -5.71
CA ASP A 198 -11.38 6.51 -5.40
C ASP A 198 -11.97 5.15 -5.01
N VAL A 199 -12.44 5.08 -3.77
CA VAL A 199 -13.12 3.92 -3.20
C VAL A 199 -14.63 4.12 -3.30
N ARG A 200 -15.32 3.17 -3.94
CA ARG A 200 -16.77 3.21 -4.13
C ARG A 200 -17.41 1.91 -3.64
N PRO A 201 -18.46 1.98 -2.81
CA PRO A 201 -19.18 0.79 -2.37
C PRO A 201 -19.99 0.20 -3.53
N VAL A 202 -19.73 -1.05 -3.89
CA VAL A 202 -20.55 -1.81 -4.87
C VAL A 202 -21.79 -2.43 -4.19
N SER A 203 -21.73 -2.62 -2.87
CA SER A 203 -22.84 -3.07 -2.03
C SER A 203 -22.85 -2.28 -0.74
N ALA A 204 -23.80 -1.35 -0.58
CA ALA A 204 -23.94 -0.51 0.61
C ALA A 204 -24.87 -1.12 1.68
N SER A 205 -25.43 -2.32 1.44
CA SER A 205 -26.22 -3.04 2.43
C SER A 205 -25.34 -4.07 3.15
N THR A 206 -24.88 -3.73 4.34
CA THR A 206 -24.30 -4.68 5.29
C THR A 206 -25.40 -5.60 5.82
N ARG A 207 -25.27 -6.92 5.63
CA ARG A 207 -26.06 -7.90 6.38
C ARG A 207 -25.13 -8.65 7.32
N THR A 208 -25.14 -8.26 8.59
CA THR A 208 -24.41 -8.96 9.64
C THR A 208 -25.08 -10.31 9.89
N VAL A 209 -24.30 -11.38 9.87
CA VAL A 209 -24.79 -12.74 10.09
C VAL A 209 -24.18 -13.28 11.37
N SER A 210 -25.00 -13.60 12.36
CA SER A 210 -24.51 -14.29 13.55
C SER A 210 -24.23 -15.76 13.22
N VAL A 211 -22.96 -16.18 13.33
CA VAL A 211 -22.52 -17.58 13.24
C VAL A 211 -22.29 -18.08 14.67
N THR A 212 -22.48 -19.36 14.95
CA THR A 212 -22.17 -19.92 16.28
C THR A 212 -21.31 -21.15 16.10
N ASN A 213 -20.19 -21.22 16.82
CA ASN A 213 -19.36 -22.41 16.86
C ASN A 213 -20.08 -23.51 17.65
N THR A 214 -20.06 -24.75 17.16
CA THR A 214 -20.69 -25.92 17.77
C THR A 214 -20.24 -26.17 19.22
N SER A 215 -19.11 -25.58 19.66
CA SER A 215 -18.66 -25.61 21.07
C SER A 215 -19.20 -24.48 21.97
N GLY A 216 -20.21 -23.71 21.54
CA GLY A 216 -20.93 -22.75 22.39
C GLY A 216 -20.41 -21.30 22.37
N ALA A 217 -19.44 -20.98 21.50
CA ALA A 217 -18.99 -19.59 21.30
C ALA A 217 -19.68 -18.98 20.07
N THR A 218 -20.58 -18.01 20.28
CA THR A 218 -21.14 -17.16 19.23
C THR A 218 -20.02 -16.40 18.50
N SER A 219 -20.02 -16.30 17.18
CA SER A 219 -19.11 -15.47 16.37
C SER A 219 -19.91 -14.77 15.27
N SER A 220 -20.04 -13.45 15.28
CA SER A 220 -20.67 -12.72 14.18
C SER A 220 -19.78 -12.67 12.92
N GLN A 221 -20.33 -12.81 11.73
CA GLN A 221 -19.63 -12.64 10.46
C GLN A 221 -20.43 -11.66 9.60
N SER A 222 -19.82 -10.53 9.22
CA SER A 222 -20.47 -9.54 8.36
C SER A 222 -20.16 -9.89 6.91
N THR A 223 -21.19 -10.14 6.10
CA THR A 223 -21.02 -10.45 4.68
C THR A 223 -21.97 -9.61 3.83
N SER A 224 -21.45 -9.05 2.73
CA SER A 224 -22.26 -8.33 1.74
C SER A 224 -22.85 -9.33 0.74
N SER A 225 -24.18 -9.37 0.58
CA SER A 225 -24.84 -10.17 -0.46
C SER A 225 -25.91 -9.38 -1.19
N ARG A 226 -26.08 -9.65 -2.50
CA ARG A 226 -27.11 -9.04 -3.36
C ARG A 226 -28.28 -10.01 -3.51
N GLY A 227 -29.41 -9.70 -2.88
CA GLY A 227 -30.67 -10.41 -3.07
C GLY A 227 -31.28 -10.08 -4.44
N ARG A 228 -31.27 -11.03 -5.38
CA ARG A 228 -31.90 -10.89 -6.70
C ARG A 228 -33.38 -11.30 -6.58
N ARG A 229 -34.26 -10.32 -6.33
CA ARG A 229 -35.72 -10.55 -6.25
C ARG A 229 -36.26 -10.89 -7.64
N ARG A 230 -36.64 -12.15 -7.86
CA ARG A 230 -37.41 -12.57 -9.06
C ARG A 230 -38.84 -12.06 -8.91
N THR A 231 -39.24 -11.11 -9.75
CA THR A 231 -40.65 -10.77 -9.95
C THR A 231 -41.27 -11.85 -10.84
N ARG A 232 -42.23 -12.61 -10.31
CA ARG A 232 -43.14 -13.45 -11.11
C ARG A 232 -44.21 -12.51 -11.67
N SER A 233 -44.29 -12.37 -13.00
CA SER A 233 -45.46 -11.81 -13.66
C SER A 233 -46.55 -12.88 -13.75
N SER A 234 -47.70 -12.62 -13.15
CA SER A 234 -48.95 -13.32 -13.46
C SER A 234 -49.52 -12.75 -14.75
N SER A 235 -49.61 -13.58 -15.79
CA SER A 235 -50.48 -13.34 -16.95
C SER A 235 -51.92 -13.71 -16.59
N SER A 236 -52.83 -12.95 -17.18
CA SER A 236 -54.30 -13.04 -17.11
C SER A 236 -54.87 -14.40 -17.49
#